data_AF-A0A3D0R5N4-F1
#
_entry.id   AF-A0A3D0R5N4-F1
#
_cell.length_a   1.000
_cell.length_b   1.000
_cell.length_c   1.000
_cell.angle_alpha   90.00
_cell.angle_beta   90.00
_cell.angle_gamma   90.00
#
_symmetry.space_group_name_H-M   'P 1'
#
loop_
_entity.id
_entity.type
_entity.pdbx_description
1 polymer ?
#
loop_
_entity_poly.entity_id
_entity_poly.type
_entity_poly.pdbx_seq_one_letter_code
_entity_poly.pdbx_strand_id
1 'polypeptide(L)'
;MREMGTVELLTREGEIKIAKRIEEGIRQVLESLGQYPEAIQILLNDYHRFIAEEMRLSDIISGFADDDAEVAPSNIGSMLDDDPNNDKTTDELNNSAEDEPNNGDDDDGTDNANISEDGPNPEIAKEYFDELIEHYNQAQACLIDKGRKHPDTLAL
;
A
#
# COMPACT_ATOMS: atom_id res chain seq x y z
N MET A 1 28.00 -0.76 -17.09
CA MET A 1 28.29 -1.94 -16.23
C MET A 1 29.40 -1.72 -15.20
N ARG A 2 30.48 -0.95 -15.50
CA ARG A 2 31.61 -0.75 -14.57
C ARG A 2 31.24 -0.07 -13.24
N GLU A 3 30.17 0.74 -13.22
CA GLU A 3 29.70 1.46 -12.02
C GLU A 3 28.77 0.62 -11.12
N MET A 4 28.19 -0.47 -11.63
CA MET A 4 27.38 -1.37 -10.81
C MET A 4 28.24 -2.34 -9.98
N GLY A 5 29.49 -2.59 -10.39
CA GLY A 5 30.43 -3.46 -9.66
C GLY A 5 31.20 -2.78 -8.52
N THR A 6 31.00 -1.48 -8.29
CA THR A 6 31.64 -0.73 -7.20
C THR A 6 30.80 -0.69 -5.92
N VAL A 7 29.58 -1.21 -5.95
CA VAL A 7 28.67 -1.26 -4.79
C VAL A 7 28.68 -2.68 -4.23
N GLU A 8 28.94 -2.79 -2.93
CA GLU A 8 28.97 -4.08 -2.23
C GLU A 8 27.56 -4.67 -2.10
N LEU A 9 27.46 -6.01 -2.09
CA LEU A 9 26.19 -6.70 -1.87
C LEU A 9 25.68 -6.45 -0.44
N LEU A 10 24.36 -6.36 -0.28
CA LEU A 10 23.74 -6.17 1.02
C LEU A 10 23.82 -7.45 1.87
N THR A 11 24.02 -7.27 3.17
CA THR A 11 23.79 -8.31 4.17
C THR A 11 22.34 -8.24 4.64
N ARG A 12 21.81 -9.34 5.21
CA ARG A 12 20.46 -9.35 5.81
C ARG A 12 20.23 -8.20 6.79
N GLU A 13 21.24 -7.85 7.59
CA GLU A 13 21.17 -6.69 8.50
C GLU A 13 21.14 -5.36 7.76
N GLY A 14 21.88 -5.25 6.64
CA GLY A 14 21.86 -4.09 5.75
C GLY A 14 20.49 -3.88 5.10
N GLU A 15 19.85 -4.95 4.63
CA GLU A 15 18.49 -4.93 4.08
C GLU A 15 17.48 -4.45 5.12
N ILE A 16 17.52 -5.00 6.33
CA ILE A 16 16.62 -4.59 7.43
C ILE A 16 16.82 -3.11 7.78
N LYS A 17 18.08 -2.63 7.81
CA LYS A 17 18.38 -1.22 8.10
C LYS A 17 17.84 -0.29 7.01
N ILE A 18 17.91 -0.71 5.75
CA ILE A 18 17.34 0.05 4.64
C ILE A 18 15.81 0.06 4.72
N ALA A 19 15.18 -1.09 4.97
CA ALA A 19 13.73 -1.19 5.13
C ALA A 19 13.21 -0.24 6.21
N LYS A 20 13.81 -0.26 7.42
CA LYS A 20 13.46 0.67 8.51
C LYS A 20 13.61 2.14 8.12
N ARG A 21 14.65 2.47 7.35
CA ARG A 21 14.88 3.85 6.89
C ARG A 21 13.83 4.27 5.85
N ILE A 22 13.40 3.37 4.99
CA ILE A 22 12.33 3.61 4.02
C ILE A 22 11.01 3.84 4.76
N GLU A 23 10.67 2.97 5.72
CA GLU A 23 9.46 3.13 6.54
C GLU A 23 9.44 4.44 7.32
N GLU A 24 10.57 4.81 7.94
CA GLU A 24 10.67 6.10 8.65
C GLU A 24 10.51 7.29 7.71
N GLY A 25 11.09 7.22 6.50
CA GLY A 25 10.92 8.27 5.50
C GLY A 25 9.46 8.41 5.05
N ILE A 26 8.77 7.28 4.84
CA ILE A 26 7.35 7.27 4.47
C ILE A 26 6.51 7.84 5.63
N ARG A 27 6.76 7.41 6.87
CA ARG A 27 6.08 7.93 8.06
C ARG A 27 6.23 9.45 8.16
N GLN A 28 7.43 9.98 7.97
CA GLN A 28 7.68 11.41 8.00
C GLN A 28 6.88 12.18 6.94
N VAL A 29 6.76 11.63 5.73
CA VAL A 29 5.95 12.22 4.65
C VAL A 29 4.47 12.19 5.02
N LEU A 30 3.97 11.07 5.54
CA LEU A 30 2.58 10.90 5.96
C LEU A 30 2.21 11.86 7.10
N GLU A 31 3.05 12.01 8.11
CA GLU A 31 2.86 12.98 9.20
C GLU A 31 2.80 14.41 8.66
N SER A 32 3.69 14.75 7.72
CA SER A 32 3.72 16.07 7.10
C SER A 32 2.44 16.36 6.30
N LEU A 33 1.92 15.34 5.61
CA LEU A 33 0.67 15.42 4.87
C LEU A 33 -0.54 15.56 5.82
N GLY A 34 -0.55 14.80 6.92
CA GLY A 34 -1.60 14.86 7.94
C GLY A 34 -1.70 16.22 8.63
N GLN A 35 -0.59 16.95 8.75
CA GLN A 35 -0.58 18.32 9.28
C GLN A 35 -1.10 19.38 8.31
N TYR A 36 -1.48 19.01 7.07
CA TYR A 36 -1.98 19.92 6.06
C TYR A 36 -3.52 19.84 5.94
N PRO A 37 -4.28 20.83 6.44
CA PRO A 37 -5.73 20.71 6.57
C PRO A 37 -6.47 20.54 5.23
N GLU A 38 -5.95 21.14 4.16
CA GLU A 38 -6.55 21.04 2.82
C GLU A 38 -6.39 19.64 2.23
N ALA A 39 -5.35 18.87 2.60
CA ALA A 39 -5.24 17.48 2.18
C ALA A 39 -6.37 16.62 2.78
N ILE A 40 -6.67 16.83 4.08
CA ILE A 40 -7.79 16.15 4.75
C ILE A 40 -9.12 16.57 4.12
N GLN A 41 -9.27 17.85 3.77
CA GLN A 41 -10.48 18.33 3.12
C GLN A 41 -10.74 17.65 1.76
N ILE A 42 -9.70 17.44 0.95
CA ILE A 42 -9.83 16.72 -0.33
C ILE A 42 -10.32 15.29 -0.08
N LEU A 43 -9.74 14.59 0.89
CA LEU A 43 -10.15 13.23 1.27
C LEU A 43 -11.62 13.18 1.72
N LEU A 44 -12.05 14.13 2.56
CA LEU A 44 -13.44 14.20 3.02
C LEU A 44 -14.41 14.52 1.87
N ASN A 45 -14.02 15.35 0.91
CA ASN A 45 -14.84 15.62 -0.27
C ASN A 45 -15.01 14.37 -1.13
N ASP A 46 -13.95 13.59 -1.31
CA ASP A 46 -14.01 12.32 -2.02
C ASP A 46 -14.90 11.30 -1.29
N TYR A 47 -14.86 11.26 0.04
CA TYR A 47 -15.80 10.47 0.83
C TYR A 47 -17.27 10.92 0.66
N HIS A 48 -17.53 12.23 0.60
CA HIS A 48 -18.86 12.74 0.30
C HIS A 48 -19.35 12.34 -1.10
N ARG A 49 -18.46 12.29 -2.09
CA ARG A 49 -18.77 11.80 -3.45
C ARG A 49 -19.08 10.31 -3.47
N PHE A 50 -18.41 9.52 -2.64
CA PHE A 50 -18.79 8.12 -2.41
C PHE A 50 -20.20 8.00 -1.83
N ILE A 51 -20.55 8.79 -0.80
CA ILE A 51 -21.92 8.80 -0.23
C ILE A 51 -22.97 9.21 -1.28
N ALA A 52 -22.61 10.11 -2.20
CA ALA A 52 -23.46 10.52 -3.32
C ALA A 52 -23.55 9.48 -4.45
N GLU A 53 -22.95 8.30 -4.29
CA GLU A 53 -22.87 7.22 -5.28
C GLU A 53 -22.15 7.63 -6.58
N GLU A 54 -21.29 8.66 -6.53
CA GLU A 54 -20.53 9.16 -7.70
C GLU A 54 -19.17 8.47 -7.88
N MET A 55 -18.69 7.75 -6.87
CA MET A 55 -17.36 7.12 -6.83
C MET A 55 -17.39 5.85 -5.97
N ARG A 56 -16.48 4.90 -6.19
CA ARG A 56 -16.39 3.69 -5.37
C ARG A 56 -15.49 3.92 -4.16
N LEU A 57 -15.76 3.23 -3.05
CA LEU A 57 -14.93 3.32 -1.85
C LEU A 57 -13.49 2.84 -2.11
N SER A 58 -13.33 1.83 -2.97
CA SER A 58 -12.03 1.28 -3.41
C SER A 58 -11.16 2.29 -4.16
N ASP A 59 -11.75 3.35 -4.73
CA ASP A 59 -11.00 4.41 -5.41
C ASP A 59 -10.37 5.39 -4.39
N ILE A 60 -10.88 5.41 -3.15
CA ILE A 60 -10.45 6.30 -2.08
C ILE A 60 -9.45 5.58 -1.16
N ILE A 61 -9.81 4.38 -0.72
CA ILE A 61 -9.04 3.59 0.25
C ILE A 61 -9.00 2.12 -0.14
N SER A 62 -7.89 1.45 0.17
CA SER A 62 -7.78 -0.01 0.06
C SER A 62 -8.25 -0.74 1.33
N GLY A 63 -8.20 -0.07 2.49
CA GLY A 63 -8.56 -0.63 3.80
C GLY A 63 -8.00 0.24 4.93
N PHE A 64 -8.21 -0.20 6.16
CA PHE A 64 -7.67 0.44 7.37
C PHE A 64 -6.56 -0.43 7.95
N ALA A 65 -5.61 0.19 8.64
CA ALA A 65 -4.63 -0.55 9.41
C ALA A 65 -5.33 -1.24 10.58
N ASP A 66 -5.06 -2.53 10.77
CA ASP A 66 -5.49 -3.27 11.95
C ASP A 66 -4.36 -3.21 12.99
N ASP A 67 -4.63 -2.57 14.14
CA ASP A 67 -3.66 -2.44 15.22
C ASP A 67 -3.26 -3.80 15.83
N ASP A 68 -4.08 -4.85 15.62
CA ASP A 68 -3.83 -6.22 16.09
C ASP A 68 -3.08 -7.09 15.06
N ALA A 69 -2.74 -6.57 13.88
CA ALA A 69 -1.91 -7.28 12.92
C ALA A 69 -0.46 -7.34 13.44
N GLU A 70 -0.12 -8.39 14.18
CA GLU A 70 1.28 -8.75 14.46
C GLU A 70 2.04 -8.70 13.13
N VAL A 71 3.06 -7.84 13.06
CA VAL A 71 4.00 -7.79 11.93
C VAL A 71 4.69 -9.14 11.88
N ALA A 72 4.11 -10.08 11.12
CA ALA A 72 4.72 -11.37 10.89
C ALA A 72 6.12 -11.09 10.33
N PRO A 73 7.19 -11.66 10.92
CA PRO A 73 8.51 -11.51 10.33
C PRO A 73 8.41 -12.03 8.90
N SER A 74 8.71 -11.16 7.94
CA SER A 74 8.70 -11.49 6.52
C SER A 74 9.67 -12.65 6.30
N ASN A 75 9.14 -13.87 6.24
CA ASN A 75 9.87 -15.07 5.86
C ASN A 75 10.07 -15.04 4.34
N ILE A 76 10.92 -14.13 3.86
CA ILE A 76 11.38 -14.06 2.47
C ILE A 76 12.26 -15.28 2.10
N GLY A 77 12.60 -16.15 3.07
CA GLY A 77 13.47 -17.30 2.85
C GLY A 77 12.84 -18.57 2.27
N SER A 78 11.53 -18.61 1.97
CA SER A 78 10.85 -19.86 1.55
C SER A 78 10.82 -20.11 0.03
N MET A 79 11.41 -19.23 -0.80
CA MET A 79 11.32 -19.32 -2.27
C MET A 79 12.65 -19.73 -2.93
N LEU A 80 13.48 -20.49 -2.23
CA LEU A 80 14.68 -21.14 -2.77
C LEU A 80 14.65 -22.63 -2.42
N ASP A 81 13.77 -23.37 -3.10
CA ASP A 81 13.94 -24.82 -3.24
C ASP A 81 14.97 -25.07 -4.35
N ASP A 82 16.24 -25.20 -3.94
CA ASP A 82 17.30 -25.81 -4.73
C ASP A 82 17.12 -27.34 -4.71
N ASP A 83 16.50 -27.94 -5.74
CA ASP A 83 16.59 -29.39 -5.99
C ASP A 83 17.28 -29.66 -7.35
N PRO A 84 18.58 -30.03 -7.37
CA PRO A 84 19.34 -30.25 -8.59
C PRO A 84 19.29 -31.69 -9.13
N ASN A 85 18.30 -32.52 -8.81
CA ASN A 85 18.30 -33.94 -9.23
C ASN A 85 16.99 -34.44 -9.87
N ASN A 86 16.66 -34.00 -11.09
CA ASN A 86 15.74 -34.78 -11.93
C ASN A 86 16.17 -34.82 -13.40
N ASP A 87 17.24 -35.56 -13.65
CA ASP A 87 17.52 -36.19 -14.94
C ASP A 87 16.66 -37.46 -15.06
N LYS A 88 15.69 -37.45 -15.99
CA LYS A 88 15.17 -38.65 -16.65
C LYS A 88 14.43 -38.31 -17.93
N THR A 89 15.17 -38.49 -19.02
CA THR A 89 14.75 -38.94 -20.35
C THR A 89 13.37 -39.59 -20.46
N THR A 90 12.59 -39.17 -21.47
CA THR A 90 11.86 -40.03 -22.42
C THR A 90 11.50 -39.23 -23.67
N ASP A 91 12.17 -39.55 -24.78
CA ASP A 91 11.69 -39.32 -26.15
C ASP A 91 10.37 -40.07 -26.37
N GLU A 92 9.40 -39.46 -27.08
CA GLU A 92 8.83 -39.99 -28.34
C GLU A 92 7.66 -39.12 -28.89
N LEU A 93 7.87 -38.66 -30.13
CA LEU A 93 6.91 -38.47 -31.26
C LEU A 93 5.88 -37.31 -31.17
N ASN A 94 6.07 -36.16 -31.83
CA ASN A 94 6.11 -35.83 -33.28
C ASN A 94 4.73 -35.46 -33.90
N ASN A 95 4.64 -34.17 -34.27
CA ASN A 95 3.85 -33.50 -35.31
C ASN A 95 2.33 -33.67 -35.40
N SER A 96 1.62 -32.56 -35.14
CA SER A 96 0.87 -31.86 -36.20
C SER A 96 0.76 -30.38 -35.86
N ALA A 97 1.21 -29.54 -36.78
CA ALA A 97 1.14 -28.09 -36.74
C ALA A 97 -0.21 -27.62 -37.27
N GLU A 98 -0.85 -26.68 -36.59
CA GLU A 98 -1.72 -25.68 -37.22
C GLU A 98 -1.55 -24.32 -36.50
N ASP A 99 -1.44 -23.29 -37.33
CA ASP A 99 -1.12 -21.89 -37.07
C ASP A 99 -2.17 -21.12 -36.23
N GLU A 100 -1.66 -20.35 -35.28
CA GLU A 100 -2.07 -19.04 -34.73
C GLU A 100 -3.19 -18.24 -35.48
N PRO A 101 -4.04 -17.44 -34.76
CA PRO A 101 -3.55 -16.22 -34.12
C PRO A 101 -4.14 -15.85 -32.75
N ASN A 102 -3.23 -15.54 -31.82
CA ASN A 102 -3.07 -14.28 -31.11
C ASN A 102 -4.37 -13.48 -30.83
N ASN A 103 -4.93 -13.70 -29.64
CA ASN A 103 -5.63 -12.66 -28.90
C ASN A 103 -4.80 -12.39 -27.65
N GLY A 104 -4.00 -11.32 -27.70
CA GLY A 104 -3.32 -10.78 -26.54
C GLY A 104 -4.34 -10.21 -25.57
N ASP A 105 -4.58 -10.96 -24.50
CA ASP A 105 -5.03 -10.41 -23.23
C ASP A 105 -3.84 -10.59 -22.29
N ASP A 106 -2.90 -9.65 -22.39
CA ASP A 106 -1.91 -9.41 -21.34
C ASP A 106 -2.68 -8.81 -20.15
N ASP A 107 -3.36 -9.69 -19.40
CA ASP A 107 -3.79 -9.39 -18.04
C ASP A 107 -2.51 -9.29 -17.21
N ASP A 108 -2.03 -8.05 -17.09
CA ASP A 108 -0.90 -7.64 -16.27
C ASP A 108 -1.23 -7.96 -14.81
N GLY A 109 -0.92 -9.21 -14.44
CA GLY A 109 -0.96 -9.77 -13.10
C GLY A 109 -0.10 -8.93 -12.17
N THR A 110 -0.67 -7.81 -11.75
CA THR A 110 -0.16 -6.99 -10.67
C THR A 110 -0.53 -7.75 -9.40
N ASP A 111 0.30 -8.74 -9.06
CA ASP A 111 0.29 -9.48 -7.79
C ASP A 111 0.54 -8.50 -6.63
N ASN A 112 -0.47 -7.71 -6.30
CA ASN A 112 -0.57 -7.01 -5.03
C ASN A 112 -1.12 -8.02 -4.02
N ALA A 113 -0.23 -8.88 -3.55
CA ALA A 113 -0.49 -9.87 -2.52
C ALA A 113 -0.85 -9.19 -1.19
N ASN A 114 -2.14 -8.87 -1.04
CA ASN A 114 -2.97 -8.67 0.18
C ASN A 114 -4.11 -7.66 -0.05
N ILE A 115 -4.78 -7.71 -1.20
CA ILE A 115 -6.14 -7.16 -1.29
C ILE A 115 -7.06 -8.35 -1.08
N SER A 116 -7.69 -8.43 0.10
CA SER A 116 -8.84 -9.31 0.29
C SER A 116 -9.81 -9.08 -0.87
N GLU A 117 -10.25 -10.15 -1.54
CA GLU A 117 -11.16 -10.07 -2.70
C GLU A 117 -12.49 -9.34 -2.36
N ASP A 118 -12.78 -9.23 -1.07
CA ASP A 118 -13.76 -8.30 -0.50
C ASP A 118 -13.13 -6.91 -0.31
N GLY A 119 -13.60 -5.93 -1.06
CA GLY A 119 -13.16 -4.52 -0.95
C GLY A 119 -13.37 -3.93 0.45
N PRO A 120 -12.95 -2.66 0.68
CA PRO A 120 -13.06 -2.03 2.00
C PRO A 120 -14.50 -2.07 2.53
N ASN A 121 -14.66 -2.49 3.78
CA ASN A 121 -15.98 -2.59 4.40
C ASN A 121 -16.57 -1.18 4.62
N PRO A 122 -17.73 -0.85 4.02
CA PRO A 122 -18.31 0.49 4.08
C PRO A 122 -18.80 0.88 5.49
N GLU A 123 -19.18 -0.09 6.34
CA GLU A 123 -19.63 0.20 7.71
C GLU A 123 -18.48 0.67 8.59
N ILE A 124 -17.36 -0.05 8.53
CA ILE A 124 -16.11 0.31 9.24
C ILE A 124 -15.59 1.64 8.71
N ALA A 125 -15.60 1.81 7.38
CA ALA A 125 -15.17 3.08 6.79
C ALA A 125 -15.98 4.26 7.30
N LYS A 126 -17.30 4.10 7.42
CA LYS A 126 -18.16 5.15 7.96
C LYS A 126 -17.78 5.55 9.39
N GLU A 127 -17.53 4.58 10.27
CA GLU A 127 -17.11 4.85 11.64
C GLU A 127 -15.82 5.70 11.68
N TYR A 128 -14.78 5.28 10.95
CA TYR A 128 -13.53 6.03 10.86
C TYR A 128 -13.68 7.42 10.23
N PHE A 129 -14.49 7.55 9.18
CA PHE A 129 -14.73 8.85 8.55
C PHE A 129 -15.55 9.79 9.46
N ASP A 130 -16.50 9.26 10.22
CA ASP A 130 -17.27 10.05 11.20
C ASP A 130 -16.32 10.60 12.31
N GLU A 131 -15.42 9.76 12.83
CA GLU A 131 -14.38 10.19 13.78
C GLU A 131 -13.42 11.23 13.18
N LEU A 132 -12.97 11.01 11.94
CA LEU A 132 -12.10 11.94 11.23
C LEU A 132 -12.77 13.31 11.04
N ILE A 133 -14.06 13.33 10.70
CA ILE A 133 -14.84 14.57 10.55
C ILE A 133 -14.94 15.31 11.88
N GLU A 134 -15.17 14.61 13.00
CA GLU A 134 -15.21 15.23 14.33
C GLU A 134 -13.87 15.90 14.67
N HIS A 135 -12.76 15.17 14.54
CA HIS A 135 -11.43 15.70 14.82
C HIS A 135 -11.05 16.85 13.88
N TYR A 136 -11.36 16.73 12.59
CA TYR A 136 -11.11 17.78 11.61
C TYR A 136 -11.85 19.08 11.96
N ASN A 137 -13.12 18.99 12.37
CA ASN A 137 -13.90 20.16 12.77
C ASN A 137 -13.36 20.82 14.04
N GLN A 138 -12.94 20.02 15.03
CA GLN A 138 -12.30 20.52 16.25
C GLN A 138 -10.98 21.24 15.94
N ALA A 139 -10.15 20.63 15.09
CA ALA A 139 -8.88 21.21 14.65
C ALA A 139 -9.09 22.51 13.85
N GLN A 140 -10.05 22.55 12.93
CA GLN A 140 -10.40 23.75 12.15
C GLN A 140 -10.93 24.88 13.03
N ALA A 141 -11.81 24.57 13.99
CA ALA A 141 -12.32 25.57 14.92
C ALA A 141 -11.19 26.19 15.75
N CYS A 142 -10.27 25.36 16.27
CA CYS A 142 -9.10 25.84 17.00
C CYS A 142 -8.13 26.63 16.12
N LEU A 143 -7.95 26.23 14.86
CA LEU A 143 -7.10 26.92 13.89
C LEU A 143 -7.64 28.32 13.57
N ILE A 144 -8.95 28.45 13.40
CA ILE A 144 -9.62 29.73 13.11
C ILE A 144 -9.60 30.65 14.34
N ASP A 145 -9.88 30.13 15.52
CA ASP A 145 -10.00 30.93 16.75
C ASP A 145 -8.63 31.38 17.30
N LYS A 146 -7.66 30.46 17.38
CA LYS A 146 -6.38 30.68 18.09
C LYS A 146 -5.19 30.86 17.17
N GLY A 147 -5.32 30.47 15.90
CA GLY A 147 -4.25 30.50 14.91
C GLY A 147 -3.24 29.36 15.05
N ARG A 148 -2.51 29.08 13.96
CA ARG A 148 -1.62 27.91 13.80
C ARG A 148 -0.52 27.75 14.87
N LYS A 149 -0.12 28.84 15.54
CA LYS A 149 1.01 28.83 16.49
C LYS A 149 0.59 28.65 17.95
N HIS A 150 -0.71 28.52 18.22
CA HIS A 150 -1.20 28.35 19.59
C HIS A 150 -0.90 26.92 20.07
N PRO A 151 -0.46 26.71 21.33
CA PRO A 151 -0.15 25.38 21.86
C PRO A 151 -1.30 24.39 21.71
N ASP A 152 -2.55 24.83 21.97
CA ASP A 152 -3.74 23.99 21.78
C ASP A 152 -3.97 23.55 20.33
N THR A 153 -3.49 24.30 19.34
CA THR A 153 -3.59 23.96 17.91
C THR A 153 -2.45 23.04 17.46
N LEU A 154 -1.34 23.00 18.21
CA LEU A 154 -0.20 22.12 17.95
C LEU A 154 -0.34 20.77 18.66
N ALA A 155 -1.22 20.68 19.66
CA ALA A 155 -1.46 19.47 20.45
C ALA A 155 -2.65 18.64 19.94
N LEU A 156 -3.36 19.15 18.92
CA LEU A 156 -4.41 18.47 18.16
C LEU A 156 -3.80 17.87 16.89
#